data_AF-A0A0S9QGG8-F1
#
_entry.id   AF-A0A0S9QGG8-F1
#
_cell.length_a   1.000
_cell.length_b   1.000
_cell.length_c   1.000
_cell.angle_alpha   90.00
_cell.angle_beta   90.00
_cell.angle_gamma   90.00
#
_symmetry.space_group_name_H-M   'P 1'
#
loop_
_entity.id
_entity.type
_entity.pdbx_description
1 polymer ?
#
loop_
_entity_poly.entity_id
_entity_poly.type
_entity_poly.pdbx_seq_one_letter_code
_entity_poly.pdbx_strand_id
1 'polypeptide(L)'
;METATLIIVLVIALALFFDFTNGFHDTANAMATPIATGALKPKTAVLLAAVLNLVGAFLSTEVAQTISGGIINEEQISHDIFPEIILAGLIGAITWNMLTWLLGLPSSSSHALFGGLIGATIVGVGFTAVNFGVVMSKVILPAFIAPVTAGVIAFTATKLAYVLTRRYDSKPDGRDGFRFGQIFTSSLVALAHGTNDAQKTMGIITLLLITSGLQSASNPEPQTWVVFACAITIALGTYMGGWRIIRTLGKGLTEVKPAQGFSAEASTASTILASSALGFALSTTQVASGSVIGSGLGRRGSQVRWRTAGRIMVGWILTLPAAGAVGAAAALIVVWLPVWGVIIDAVLAVVIILFLFMRSRRDEVTASNAMSEVADSGRAVKVKRNPPPTRRQRALARDEARRVAAVEAAAKKAAKAAGRSENRPKDGGPR
;
A
#
# COMPACT_ATOMS: atom_id res chain seq x y z
N MET A 1 -19.33 -27.23 -28.10
CA MET A 1 -19.21 -27.45 -26.64
C MET A 1 -17.76 -27.49 -26.20
N GLU A 2 -16.88 -28.31 -26.79
CA GLU A 2 -15.47 -28.42 -26.36
C GLU A 2 -14.68 -27.08 -26.42
N THR A 3 -14.79 -26.31 -27.51
CA THR A 3 -14.06 -25.03 -27.65
C THR A 3 -14.48 -23.99 -26.61
N ALA A 4 -15.78 -23.85 -26.34
CA ALA A 4 -16.29 -22.90 -25.34
C ALA A 4 -15.80 -23.25 -23.92
N THR A 5 -15.80 -24.54 -23.57
CA THR A 5 -15.24 -25.00 -22.29
C THR A 5 -13.75 -24.69 -22.17
N LEU A 6 -12.98 -24.88 -23.24
CA LEU A 6 -11.54 -24.54 -23.25
C LEU A 6 -11.30 -23.04 -23.02
N ILE A 7 -12.10 -22.17 -23.63
CA ILE A 7 -12.00 -20.71 -23.44
C ILE A 7 -12.32 -20.35 -21.99
N ILE A 8 -13.37 -20.91 -21.40
CA ILE A 8 -13.73 -20.68 -19.99
C ILE A 8 -12.58 -21.08 -19.06
N VAL A 9 -11.98 -22.26 -19.26
CA VAL A 9 -10.83 -22.73 -18.47
C VAL A 9 -9.64 -21.79 -18.63
N LEU A 10 -9.38 -21.31 -19.85
CA LEU A 10 -8.30 -20.36 -20.14
C LEU A 10 -8.54 -19.00 -19.46
N VAL A 11 -9.78 -18.49 -19.47
CA VAL A 11 -10.14 -17.24 -18.79
C VAL A 11 -9.97 -17.39 -17.27
N ILE A 12 -10.39 -18.51 -16.68
CA ILE A 12 -10.18 -18.80 -15.25
C ILE A 12 -8.68 -18.83 -14.94
N ALA A 13 -7.88 -19.51 -15.76
CA ALA A 13 -6.43 -19.57 -15.57
C ALA A 13 -5.79 -18.17 -15.65
N LEU A 14 -6.22 -17.33 -16.60
CA LEU A 14 -5.77 -15.93 -16.72
C LEU A 14 -6.24 -15.08 -15.54
N ALA A 15 -7.46 -15.25 -15.05
CA ALA A 15 -7.99 -14.52 -13.90
C ALA A 15 -7.18 -14.87 -12.63
N LEU A 16 -6.90 -16.16 -12.41
CA LEU A 16 -6.03 -16.59 -11.32
C LEU A 16 -4.59 -16.06 -11.51
N PHE A 17 -4.06 -16.08 -12.73
CA PHE A 17 -2.75 -15.47 -12.99
C PHE A 17 -2.76 -13.96 -12.68
N PHE A 18 -3.81 -13.23 -13.05
CA PHE A 18 -4.00 -11.84 -12.68
C PHE A 18 -4.02 -11.68 -11.15
N ASP A 19 -4.75 -12.51 -10.42
CA ASP A 19 -4.84 -12.47 -8.96
C ASP A 19 -3.48 -12.72 -8.28
N PHE A 20 -2.71 -13.66 -8.82
CA PHE A 20 -1.34 -13.92 -8.41
C PHE A 20 -0.46 -12.68 -8.65
N THR A 21 -0.56 -12.07 -9.85
CA THR A 21 0.19 -10.85 -10.14
C THR A 21 -0.21 -9.70 -9.22
N ASN A 22 -1.49 -9.60 -8.89
CA ASN A 22 -2.02 -8.60 -7.99
C ASN A 22 -1.46 -8.77 -6.57
N GLY A 23 -1.50 -9.99 -6.03
CA GLY A 23 -0.97 -10.28 -4.70
C GLY A 23 0.49 -9.85 -4.55
N PHE A 24 1.34 -10.17 -5.53
CA PHE A 24 2.75 -9.80 -5.46
C PHE A 24 2.96 -8.28 -5.64
N HIS A 25 2.19 -7.62 -6.52
CA HIS A 25 2.23 -6.16 -6.73
C HIS A 25 1.93 -5.39 -5.45
N ASP A 26 0.81 -5.75 -4.82
CA ASP A 26 0.20 -4.96 -3.76
C ASP A 26 0.68 -5.40 -2.36
N THR A 27 1.54 -6.43 -2.28
CA THR A 27 2.34 -6.72 -1.08
C THR A 27 3.07 -5.47 -0.57
N ALA A 28 3.50 -4.60 -1.49
CA ALA A 28 4.20 -3.37 -1.15
C ALA A 28 3.33 -2.39 -0.34
N ASN A 29 2.01 -2.39 -0.55
CA ASN A 29 1.07 -1.50 0.14
C ASN A 29 1.02 -1.79 1.65
N ALA A 30 1.11 -3.06 2.02
CA ALA A 30 1.10 -3.49 3.42
C ALA A 30 2.50 -3.58 4.03
N MET A 31 3.51 -4.01 3.26
CA MET A 31 4.80 -4.44 3.81
C MET A 31 5.97 -3.50 3.54
N ALA A 32 5.89 -2.54 2.61
CA ALA A 32 7.01 -1.62 2.36
C ALA A 32 7.35 -0.79 3.59
N THR A 33 6.32 -0.31 4.30
CA THR A 33 6.45 0.54 5.49
C THR A 33 7.05 -0.19 6.70
N PRO A 34 6.53 -1.35 7.16
CA PRO A 34 7.11 -2.07 8.31
C PRO A 34 8.50 -2.66 8.01
N ILE A 35 8.81 -2.94 6.74
CA ILE A 35 10.17 -3.31 6.34
C ILE A 35 11.09 -2.08 6.38
N ALA A 36 10.63 -0.92 5.89
CA ALA A 36 11.40 0.32 5.87
C ALA A 36 11.71 0.88 7.28
N THR A 37 10.80 0.70 8.23
CA THR A 37 11.03 1.12 9.63
C THR A 37 11.86 0.12 10.43
N GLY A 38 12.17 -1.05 9.85
CA GLY A 38 12.81 -2.17 10.54
C GLY A 38 11.91 -2.87 11.56
N ALA A 39 10.59 -2.63 11.53
CA ALA A 39 9.63 -3.30 12.40
C ALA A 39 9.60 -4.81 12.13
N LEU A 40 9.55 -5.21 10.86
CA LEU A 40 9.54 -6.60 10.40
C LEU A 40 10.73 -6.90 9.47
N LYS A 41 11.22 -8.14 9.53
CA LYS A 41 12.18 -8.65 8.54
C LYS A 41 11.46 -8.90 7.21
N PRO A 42 12.11 -8.67 6.04
CA PRO A 42 11.47 -8.81 4.73
C PRO A 42 10.71 -10.12 4.50
N LYS A 43 11.34 -11.28 4.75
CA LYS A 43 10.69 -12.60 4.55
C LYS A 43 9.54 -12.85 5.53
N THR A 44 9.66 -12.37 6.77
CA THR A 44 8.61 -12.49 7.78
C THR A 44 7.41 -11.62 7.43
N ALA A 45 7.66 -10.41 6.90
CA ALA A 45 6.64 -9.47 6.47
C ALA A 45 5.76 -10.07 5.35
N VAL A 46 6.38 -10.58 4.27
CA VAL A 46 5.62 -11.17 3.15
C VAL A 46 4.89 -12.46 3.53
N LEU A 47 5.45 -13.28 4.44
CA LEU A 47 4.78 -14.47 4.96
C LEU A 47 3.54 -14.10 5.78
N LEU A 48 3.67 -13.14 6.69
CA LEU A 48 2.55 -12.63 7.48
C LEU A 48 1.46 -12.04 6.56
N ALA A 49 1.86 -11.25 5.56
CA ALA A 49 0.95 -10.68 4.58
C ALA A 49 0.21 -11.75 3.80
N ALA A 50 0.90 -12.81 3.34
CA ALA A 50 0.30 -13.90 2.58
C ALA A 50 -0.77 -14.66 3.39
N VAL A 51 -0.47 -14.98 4.65
CA VAL A 51 -1.43 -15.66 5.54
C VAL A 51 -2.65 -14.78 5.81
N LEU A 52 -2.45 -13.48 6.05
CA LEU A 52 -3.56 -12.56 6.31
C LEU A 52 -4.37 -12.24 5.04
N ASN A 53 -3.74 -12.18 3.87
CA ASN A 53 -4.45 -12.10 2.60
C ASN A 53 -5.34 -13.32 2.37
N LEU A 54 -4.80 -14.53 2.63
CA LEU A 54 -5.56 -15.77 2.56
C LEU A 54 -6.79 -15.72 3.48
N VAL A 55 -6.61 -15.35 4.76
CA VAL A 55 -7.72 -15.24 5.72
C VAL A 55 -8.71 -14.16 5.29
N GLY A 56 -8.23 -12.99 4.88
CA GLY A 56 -9.06 -11.87 4.46
C GLY A 56 -9.97 -12.20 3.27
N ALA A 57 -9.48 -13.02 2.34
CA ALA A 57 -10.28 -13.46 1.19
C ALA A 57 -11.56 -14.23 1.59
N PHE A 58 -11.62 -14.84 2.79
CA PHE A 58 -12.80 -15.55 3.29
C PHE A 58 -13.76 -14.69 4.12
N LEU A 59 -13.42 -13.43 4.40
CA LEU A 59 -14.22 -12.60 5.32
C LEU A 59 -15.38 -11.85 4.66
N SER A 60 -15.40 -11.73 3.32
CA SER A 60 -16.43 -10.97 2.61
C SER A 60 -16.50 -11.39 1.13
N THR A 61 -17.68 -11.21 0.53
CA THR A 61 -17.96 -11.41 -0.91
C THR A 61 -18.67 -10.20 -1.56
N GLU A 62 -18.85 -9.11 -0.83
CA GLU A 62 -19.58 -7.89 -1.24
C GLU A 62 -18.99 -7.19 -2.48
N VAL A 63 -17.65 -7.09 -2.54
CA VAL A 63 -16.93 -6.50 -3.67
C VAL A 63 -17.05 -7.40 -4.90
N ALA A 64 -17.01 -8.72 -4.71
CA ALA A 64 -17.17 -9.68 -5.80
C ALA A 64 -18.56 -9.55 -6.45
N GLN A 65 -19.61 -9.44 -5.63
CA GLN A 65 -20.99 -9.24 -6.09
C GLN A 65 -21.15 -7.91 -6.85
N THR A 66 -20.49 -6.85 -6.38
CA THR A 66 -20.54 -5.54 -7.06
C THR A 66 -19.87 -5.60 -8.44
N ILE A 67 -18.79 -6.38 -8.57
CA ILE A 67 -18.07 -6.55 -9.83
C ILE A 67 -18.84 -7.45 -10.80
N SER A 68 -19.46 -8.52 -10.29
CA SER A 68 -20.18 -9.47 -11.13
C SER A 68 -21.52 -8.98 -11.65
N GLY A 69 -22.15 -7.95 -11.06
CA GLY A 69 -23.49 -7.50 -11.49
C GLY A 69 -23.67 -6.02 -11.84
N GLY A 70 -22.59 -5.21 -11.85
CA GLY A 70 -22.73 -3.74 -11.92
C GLY A 70 -22.07 -3.02 -13.09
N ILE A 71 -20.96 -3.53 -13.62
CA ILE A 71 -20.08 -2.75 -14.51
C ILE A 71 -20.40 -2.97 -15.98
N ILE A 72 -20.77 -4.20 -16.33
CA ILE A 72 -21.07 -4.62 -17.69
C ILE A 72 -22.55 -5.01 -17.74
N ASN A 73 -23.28 -4.50 -18.73
CA ASN A 73 -24.69 -4.82 -18.95
C ASN A 73 -24.81 -6.19 -19.63
N GLU A 74 -24.89 -7.26 -18.85
CA GLU A 74 -24.90 -8.65 -19.31
C GLU A 74 -26.06 -8.95 -20.28
N GLU A 75 -27.23 -8.31 -20.09
CA GLU A 75 -28.41 -8.49 -20.95
C GLU A 75 -28.18 -8.08 -22.42
N GLN A 76 -27.18 -7.24 -22.68
CA GLN A 76 -26.87 -6.75 -24.02
C GLN A 76 -25.82 -7.61 -24.74
N ILE A 77 -25.30 -8.66 -24.10
CA ILE A 77 -24.16 -9.42 -24.61
C ILE A 77 -24.61 -10.85 -24.93
N SER A 78 -24.33 -11.29 -26.16
CA SER A 78 -24.50 -12.69 -26.54
C SER A 78 -23.57 -13.58 -25.71
N HIS A 79 -24.14 -14.62 -25.08
CA HIS A 79 -23.41 -15.60 -24.26
C HIS A 79 -22.18 -16.22 -24.96
N ASP A 80 -22.17 -16.23 -26.30
CA ASP A 80 -21.12 -16.87 -27.10
C ASP A 80 -19.83 -16.04 -27.30
N ILE A 81 -19.84 -14.73 -27.02
CA ILE A 81 -18.68 -13.84 -27.30
C ILE A 81 -18.04 -13.31 -26.01
N PHE A 82 -18.78 -13.38 -24.91
CA PHE A 82 -18.36 -12.70 -23.68
C PHE A 82 -17.12 -13.30 -23.00
N PRO A 83 -16.93 -14.63 -22.92
CA PRO A 83 -15.70 -15.22 -22.39
C PRO A 83 -14.44 -14.69 -23.09
N GLU A 84 -14.48 -14.52 -24.41
CA GLU A 84 -13.37 -14.01 -25.20
C GLU A 84 -13.09 -12.52 -24.92
N ILE A 85 -14.13 -11.72 -24.65
CA ILE A 85 -13.97 -10.32 -24.24
C ILE A 85 -13.36 -10.20 -22.83
N ILE A 86 -13.78 -11.06 -21.90
CA ILE A 86 -13.15 -11.12 -20.56
C ILE A 86 -11.67 -11.51 -20.70
N LEU A 87 -11.35 -12.49 -21.55
CA LEU A 87 -9.98 -12.90 -21.83
C LEU A 87 -9.13 -11.72 -22.33
N ALA A 88 -9.62 -10.99 -23.34
CA ALA A 88 -8.93 -9.81 -23.88
C ALA A 88 -8.71 -8.73 -22.81
N GLY A 89 -9.73 -8.46 -21.98
CA GLY A 89 -9.64 -7.50 -20.88
C GLY A 89 -8.61 -7.90 -19.83
N LEU A 90 -8.56 -9.18 -19.44
CA LEU A 90 -7.57 -9.72 -18.51
C LEU A 90 -6.14 -9.61 -19.07
N ILE A 91 -5.94 -9.88 -20.36
CA ILE A 91 -4.63 -9.69 -21.02
C ILE A 91 -4.17 -8.24 -20.90
N GLY A 92 -5.06 -7.28 -21.13
CA GLY A 92 -4.77 -5.86 -20.94
C GLY A 92 -4.36 -5.52 -19.51
N ALA A 93 -5.11 -6.02 -18.53
CA ALA A 93 -4.83 -5.82 -17.11
C ALA A 93 -3.48 -6.43 -16.68
N ILE A 94 -3.23 -7.69 -17.04
CA ILE A 94 -2.01 -8.43 -16.70
C ILE A 94 -0.79 -7.77 -17.35
N THR A 95 -0.87 -7.43 -18.63
CA THR A 95 0.23 -6.78 -19.36
C THR A 95 0.62 -5.47 -18.70
N TRP A 96 -0.37 -4.65 -18.33
CA TRP A 96 -0.12 -3.38 -17.65
C TRP A 96 0.46 -3.57 -16.25
N ASN A 97 -0.04 -4.53 -15.48
CA ASN A 97 0.54 -4.88 -14.19
C ASN A 97 2.02 -5.28 -14.35
N MET A 98 2.33 -6.26 -15.21
CA MET A 98 3.71 -6.70 -15.44
C MET A 98 4.65 -5.58 -15.88
N LEU A 99 4.18 -4.69 -16.76
CA LEU A 99 4.94 -3.53 -17.19
C LEU A 99 5.24 -2.58 -16.02
N THR A 100 4.22 -2.23 -15.24
CA THR A 100 4.39 -1.30 -14.11
C THR A 100 5.27 -1.89 -13.01
N TRP A 101 5.19 -3.21 -12.75
CA TRP A 101 6.14 -3.89 -11.86
C TRP A 101 7.57 -3.85 -12.36
N LEU A 102 7.80 -4.13 -13.66
CA LEU A 102 9.13 -4.07 -14.24
C LEU A 102 9.76 -2.68 -14.02
N LEU A 103 8.97 -1.63 -14.20
CA LEU A 103 9.33 -0.23 -13.96
C LEU A 103 9.38 0.16 -12.47
N GLY A 104 8.94 -0.72 -11.57
CA GLY A 104 8.86 -0.46 -10.13
C GLY A 104 7.89 0.66 -9.75
N LEU A 105 6.88 0.90 -10.60
CA LEU A 105 5.85 1.92 -10.40
C LEU A 105 4.70 1.34 -9.58
N PRO A 106 4.34 1.96 -8.44
CA PRO A 106 3.13 1.59 -7.69
C PRO A 106 1.89 1.93 -8.54
N SER A 107 1.31 0.89 -9.15
CA SER A 107 0.13 0.96 -9.98
C SER A 107 -1.07 0.37 -9.26
N SER A 108 -2.29 0.68 -9.72
CA SER A 108 -3.51 0.08 -9.20
C SER A 108 -3.95 -1.09 -10.07
N SER A 109 -3.86 -2.31 -9.54
CA SER A 109 -4.40 -3.50 -10.22
C SER A 109 -5.91 -3.41 -10.46
N SER A 110 -6.68 -2.77 -9.54
CA SER A 110 -8.11 -2.53 -9.75
C SER A 110 -8.38 -1.74 -11.02
N HIS A 111 -7.64 -0.64 -11.23
CA HIS A 111 -7.82 0.21 -12.40
C HIS A 111 -7.30 -0.45 -13.67
N ALA A 112 -6.27 -1.30 -13.57
CA ALA A 112 -5.80 -2.10 -14.69
C ALA A 112 -6.88 -3.11 -15.12
N LEU A 113 -7.50 -3.79 -14.15
CA LEU A 113 -8.60 -4.74 -14.39
C LEU A 113 -9.81 -4.07 -15.04
N PHE A 114 -10.33 -3.00 -14.42
CA PHE A 114 -11.47 -2.27 -14.96
C PHE A 114 -11.14 -1.62 -16.29
N GLY A 115 -9.95 -1.02 -16.43
CA GLY A 115 -9.49 -0.45 -17.69
C GLY A 115 -9.50 -1.49 -18.80
N GLY A 116 -8.84 -2.62 -18.59
CA GLY A 116 -8.77 -3.72 -19.55
C GLY A 116 -10.15 -4.23 -19.96
N LEU A 117 -11.02 -4.51 -19.00
CA LEU A 117 -12.40 -4.97 -19.27
C LEU A 117 -13.23 -3.91 -20.00
N ILE A 118 -13.19 -2.65 -19.58
CA ILE A 118 -13.92 -1.55 -20.25
C ILE A 118 -13.45 -1.42 -21.70
N GLY A 119 -12.13 -1.40 -21.92
CA GLY A 119 -11.56 -1.29 -23.27
C GLY A 119 -11.94 -2.47 -24.17
N ALA A 120 -11.85 -3.69 -23.64
CA ALA A 120 -12.24 -4.90 -24.35
C ALA A 120 -13.74 -4.90 -24.68
N THR A 121 -14.61 -4.54 -23.73
CA THR A 121 -16.07 -4.50 -23.93
C THR A 121 -16.49 -3.42 -24.92
N ILE A 122 -15.87 -2.24 -24.90
CA ILE A 122 -16.18 -1.16 -25.86
C ILE A 122 -15.93 -1.61 -27.30
N VAL A 123 -14.83 -2.33 -27.54
CA VAL A 123 -14.49 -2.86 -28.87
C VAL A 123 -15.31 -4.09 -29.22
N GLY A 124 -15.44 -5.01 -28.27
CA GLY A 124 -16.05 -6.33 -28.45
C GLY A 124 -17.56 -6.29 -28.65
N VAL A 125 -18.22 -5.35 -27.99
CA VAL A 125 -19.68 -5.26 -27.95
C VAL A 125 -20.15 -3.86 -28.32
N GLY A 126 -19.56 -2.83 -27.69
CA GLY A 126 -19.92 -1.44 -27.94
C GLY A 126 -19.99 -0.60 -26.66
N PHE A 127 -20.20 0.71 -26.83
CA PHE A 127 -20.24 1.66 -25.73
C PHE A 127 -21.43 1.45 -24.77
N THR A 128 -22.57 0.96 -25.27
CA THR A 128 -23.79 0.77 -24.46
C THR A 128 -23.69 -0.40 -23.47
N ALA A 129 -22.79 -1.34 -23.74
CA ALA A 129 -22.54 -2.50 -22.88
C ALA A 129 -21.79 -2.14 -21.58
N VAL A 130 -21.20 -0.94 -21.50
CA VAL A 130 -20.51 -0.45 -20.29
C VAL A 130 -21.43 0.50 -19.53
N ASN A 131 -21.68 0.20 -18.26
CA ASN A 131 -22.42 1.09 -17.38
C ASN A 131 -21.52 2.21 -16.86
N PHE A 132 -21.38 3.28 -17.64
CA PHE A 132 -20.54 4.43 -17.27
C PHE A 132 -20.97 5.10 -15.96
N GLY A 133 -22.25 5.02 -15.58
CA GLY A 133 -22.73 5.52 -14.29
C GLY A 133 -22.16 4.74 -13.11
N VAL A 134 -22.13 3.41 -13.21
CA VAL A 134 -21.50 2.54 -12.20
C VAL A 134 -19.98 2.69 -12.23
N VAL A 135 -19.35 2.73 -13.40
CA VAL A 135 -17.91 2.99 -13.52
C VAL A 135 -17.54 4.32 -12.85
N MET A 136 -18.30 5.39 -13.09
CA MET A 136 -18.05 6.68 -12.47
C MET A 136 -18.19 6.63 -10.94
N SER A 137 -19.29 6.07 -10.44
CA SER A 137 -19.63 6.09 -9.00
C SER A 137 -18.85 5.08 -8.16
N LYS A 138 -18.51 3.91 -8.71
CA LYS A 138 -17.89 2.78 -7.98
C LYS A 138 -16.41 2.59 -8.28
N VAL A 139 -15.89 3.15 -9.38
CA VAL A 139 -14.47 3.01 -9.78
C VAL A 139 -13.77 4.36 -9.79
N ILE A 140 -14.19 5.30 -10.64
CA ILE A 140 -13.47 6.56 -10.88
C ILE A 140 -13.54 7.48 -9.65
N LEU A 141 -14.73 7.75 -9.13
CA LEU A 141 -14.90 8.70 -8.03
C LEU A 141 -14.18 8.24 -6.74
N PRO A 142 -14.30 6.97 -6.30
CA PRO A 142 -13.52 6.45 -5.17
C PRO A 142 -12.01 6.55 -5.38
N ALA A 143 -11.51 6.40 -6.61
CA ALA A 143 -10.08 6.52 -6.93
C ALA A 143 -9.48 7.89 -6.60
N PHE A 144 -10.27 8.96 -6.72
CA PHE A 144 -9.84 10.31 -6.38
C PHE A 144 -10.09 10.64 -4.91
N ILE A 145 -11.27 10.27 -4.38
CA ILE A 145 -11.68 10.64 -3.03
C ILE A 145 -10.88 9.88 -1.97
N ALA A 146 -10.74 8.57 -2.14
CA ALA A 146 -10.22 7.73 -1.07
C ALA A 146 -8.75 7.98 -0.70
N PRO A 147 -7.83 8.24 -1.65
CA PRO A 147 -6.45 8.59 -1.29
C PRO A 147 -6.36 9.91 -0.53
N VAL A 148 -7.22 10.87 -0.86
CA VAL A 148 -7.29 12.16 -0.18
C VAL A 148 -7.83 11.97 1.23
N THR A 149 -8.95 11.26 1.39
CA THR A 149 -9.55 10.95 2.69
C THR A 149 -8.58 10.19 3.59
N ALA A 150 -7.93 9.15 3.06
CA ALA A 150 -6.94 8.37 3.78
C ALA A 150 -5.68 9.19 4.09
N GLY A 151 -5.29 10.12 3.23
CA GLY A 151 -4.23 11.08 3.50
C GLY A 151 -4.57 12.04 4.64
N VAL A 152 -5.80 12.58 4.68
CA VAL A 152 -6.28 13.46 5.74
C VAL A 152 -6.35 12.72 7.07
N ILE A 153 -6.90 11.51 7.10
CA ILE A 153 -6.96 10.67 8.30
C ILE A 153 -5.55 10.34 8.81
N ALA A 154 -4.64 9.93 7.91
CA ALA A 154 -3.26 9.64 8.29
C ALA A 154 -2.52 10.90 8.80
N PHE A 155 -2.78 12.07 8.20
CA PHE A 155 -2.22 13.36 8.64
C PHE A 155 -2.67 13.71 10.06
N THR A 156 -3.98 13.65 10.33
CA THR A 156 -4.55 13.99 11.64
C THR A 156 -4.12 12.98 12.71
N ALA A 157 -4.17 11.68 12.41
CA ALA A 157 -3.72 10.61 13.30
C ALA A 157 -2.23 10.75 13.64
N THR A 158 -1.38 11.06 12.64
CA THR A 158 0.04 11.29 12.88
C THR A 158 0.24 12.52 13.77
N LYS A 159 -0.40 13.64 13.45
CA LYS A 159 -0.28 14.87 14.24
C LYS A 159 -0.70 14.63 15.69
N LEU A 160 -1.79 13.91 15.92
CA LEU A 160 -2.28 13.54 17.24
C LEU A 160 -1.28 12.63 17.97
N ALA A 161 -0.79 11.57 17.32
CA ALA A 161 0.20 10.65 17.90
C ALA A 161 1.47 11.38 18.34
N TYR A 162 1.98 12.32 17.52
CA TYR A 162 3.17 13.11 17.86
C TYR A 162 2.92 14.17 18.93
N VAL A 163 1.70 14.70 19.05
CA VAL A 163 1.31 15.63 20.12
C VAL A 163 1.17 14.88 21.46
N LEU A 164 0.45 13.76 21.49
CA LEU A 164 0.22 12.97 22.70
C LEU A 164 1.51 12.32 23.23
N THR A 165 2.42 11.92 22.35
CA THR A 165 3.72 11.33 22.76
C THR A 165 4.82 12.35 22.96
N ARG A 166 4.50 13.66 22.87
CA ARG A 166 5.48 14.72 23.09
C ARG A 166 5.80 14.81 24.58
N ARG A 167 6.97 14.31 24.98
CA ARG A 167 7.49 14.48 26.35
C ARG A 167 8.49 15.64 26.39
N TYR A 168 8.37 16.49 27.41
CA TYR A 168 9.23 17.67 27.58
C TYR A 168 10.40 17.44 28.54
N ASP A 169 10.40 16.31 29.27
CA ASP A 169 11.21 16.14 30.48
C ASP A 169 12.41 15.20 30.30
N SER A 170 13.03 15.15 29.13
CA SER A 170 14.23 14.32 28.85
C SER A 170 14.01 12.79 28.96
N LYS A 171 12.77 12.34 29.20
CA LYS A 171 12.39 10.93 29.16
C LYS A 171 12.42 10.43 27.71
N PRO A 172 12.72 9.14 27.45
CA PRO A 172 12.54 8.54 26.13
C PRO A 172 11.14 8.85 25.61
N ASP A 173 11.02 9.02 24.30
CA ASP A 173 9.83 9.48 23.60
C ASP A 173 8.57 8.61 23.88
N GLY A 174 8.74 7.44 24.50
CA GLY A 174 7.69 6.44 24.72
C GLY A 174 7.23 5.78 23.43
N ARG A 175 8.02 5.92 22.35
CA ARG A 175 7.63 5.52 20.99
C ARG A 175 7.97 4.08 20.63
N ASP A 176 8.59 3.35 21.55
CA ASP A 176 8.96 1.95 21.35
C ASP A 176 7.72 1.07 21.11
N GLY A 177 6.58 1.43 21.72
CA GLY A 177 5.29 0.74 21.52
C GLY A 177 4.72 0.89 20.10
N PHE A 178 5.03 1.98 19.37
CA PHE A 178 4.54 2.15 18.00
C PHE A 178 5.10 1.13 17.03
N ARG A 179 6.23 0.49 17.35
CA ARG A 179 6.73 -0.63 16.54
C ARG A 179 5.77 -1.82 16.57
N PHE A 180 5.25 -2.17 17.74
CA PHE A 180 4.26 -3.23 17.87
C PHE A 180 2.92 -2.82 17.27
N GLY A 181 2.49 -1.57 17.53
CA GLY A 181 1.32 -0.99 16.88
C GLY A 181 1.41 -1.06 15.35
N GLN A 182 2.56 -0.73 14.79
CA GLN A 182 2.80 -0.80 13.35
C GLN A 182 2.68 -2.24 12.82
N ILE A 183 3.27 -3.22 13.50
CA ILE A 183 3.14 -4.63 13.08
C ILE A 183 1.65 -5.03 13.03
N PHE A 184 0.87 -4.63 14.03
CA PHE A 184 -0.57 -4.88 14.06
C PHE A 184 -1.32 -4.15 12.93
N THR A 185 -1.06 -2.87 12.68
CA THR A 185 -1.73 -2.12 11.61
C THR A 185 -1.32 -2.60 10.23
N SER A 186 -0.06 -2.95 10.00
CA SER A 186 0.41 -3.58 8.75
C SER A 186 -0.29 -4.91 8.51
N SER A 187 -0.54 -5.67 9.57
CA SER A 187 -1.31 -6.92 9.53
C SER A 187 -2.76 -6.64 9.13
N LEU A 188 -3.40 -5.60 9.70
CA LEU A 188 -4.73 -5.19 9.29
C LEU A 188 -4.79 -4.72 7.83
N VAL A 189 -3.76 -4.04 7.31
CA VAL A 189 -3.71 -3.67 5.89
C VAL A 189 -3.63 -4.92 5.02
N ALA A 190 -2.82 -5.93 5.40
CA ALA A 190 -2.78 -7.20 4.68
C ALA A 190 -4.13 -7.94 4.74
N LEU A 191 -4.77 -8.00 5.91
CA LEU A 191 -6.10 -8.58 6.02
C LEU A 191 -7.11 -7.85 5.11
N ALA A 192 -7.15 -6.52 5.19
CA ALA A 192 -8.03 -5.67 4.41
C ALA A 192 -7.79 -5.80 2.90
N HIS A 193 -6.53 -5.97 2.50
CA HIS A 193 -6.17 -6.25 1.12
C HIS A 193 -6.79 -7.58 0.66
N GLY A 194 -6.69 -8.66 1.44
CA GLY A 194 -7.38 -9.92 1.15
C GLY A 194 -8.90 -9.75 1.02
N THR A 195 -9.52 -8.96 1.92
CA THR A 195 -10.97 -8.67 1.86
C THR A 195 -11.40 -7.81 0.67
N ASN A 196 -10.49 -7.20 -0.08
CA ASN A 196 -10.83 -6.31 -1.20
C ASN A 196 -10.38 -6.89 -2.53
N ASP A 197 -9.12 -7.31 -2.60
CA ASP A 197 -8.44 -7.62 -3.85
C ASP A 197 -8.74 -9.03 -4.35
N ALA A 198 -8.78 -10.02 -3.46
CA ALA A 198 -9.16 -11.38 -3.82
C ALA A 198 -10.58 -11.42 -4.42
N GLN A 199 -11.46 -10.58 -3.88
CA GLN A 199 -12.83 -10.46 -4.35
C GLN A 199 -12.96 -9.94 -5.78
N LYS A 200 -11.97 -9.18 -6.28
CA LYS A 200 -12.00 -8.67 -7.65
C LYS A 200 -11.94 -9.81 -8.65
N THR A 201 -11.00 -10.72 -8.43
CA THR A 201 -10.85 -11.93 -9.25
C THR A 201 -12.04 -12.86 -9.07
N MET A 202 -12.54 -13.03 -7.83
CA MET A 202 -13.76 -13.79 -7.58
C MET A 202 -14.94 -13.23 -8.41
N GLY A 203 -15.13 -11.92 -8.43
CA GLY A 203 -16.18 -11.26 -9.21
C GLY A 203 -16.06 -11.51 -10.71
N ILE A 204 -14.85 -11.48 -11.27
CA ILE A 204 -14.64 -11.76 -12.71
C ILE A 204 -14.90 -13.22 -13.06
N ILE A 205 -14.44 -14.16 -12.23
CA ILE A 205 -14.72 -15.59 -12.45
C ILE A 205 -16.23 -15.85 -12.29
N THR A 206 -16.88 -15.29 -11.27
CA THR A 206 -18.33 -15.42 -11.09
C THR A 206 -19.10 -14.84 -12.28
N LEU A 207 -18.71 -13.66 -12.77
CA LEU A 207 -19.27 -13.05 -13.97
C LEU A 207 -19.13 -13.97 -15.18
N LEU A 208 -17.96 -14.57 -15.41
CA LEU A 208 -17.74 -15.56 -16.46
C LEU A 208 -18.68 -16.77 -16.30
N LEU A 209 -18.86 -17.28 -15.08
CA LEU A 209 -19.72 -18.44 -14.83
C LEU A 209 -21.19 -18.12 -15.09
N ILE A 210 -21.67 -16.94 -14.67
CA ILE A 210 -23.04 -16.48 -14.90
C ILE A 210 -23.30 -16.35 -16.40
N THR A 211 -22.42 -15.63 -17.09
CA THR A 211 -22.57 -15.37 -18.53
C THR A 211 -22.34 -16.59 -19.40
N SER A 212 -21.63 -17.61 -18.91
CA SER A 212 -21.50 -18.91 -19.59
C SER A 212 -22.63 -19.88 -19.26
N GLY A 213 -23.64 -19.46 -18.47
CA GLY A 213 -24.77 -20.30 -18.06
C GLY A 213 -24.41 -21.41 -17.04
N LEU A 214 -23.21 -21.36 -16.45
CA LEU A 214 -22.74 -22.30 -15.43
C LEU A 214 -23.16 -21.90 -14.01
N GLN A 215 -23.64 -20.67 -13.83
CA GLN A 215 -24.19 -20.15 -12.58
C GLN A 215 -25.44 -19.31 -12.86
N SER A 216 -26.42 -19.35 -11.96
CA SER A 216 -27.62 -18.52 -12.10
C SER A 216 -27.33 -17.07 -11.74
N ALA A 217 -27.79 -16.12 -12.56
CA ALA A 217 -27.75 -14.68 -12.24
C ALA A 217 -28.58 -14.35 -10.97
N SER A 218 -29.55 -15.19 -10.60
CA SER A 218 -30.33 -15.02 -9.36
C SER A 218 -29.55 -15.33 -8.08
N ASN A 219 -28.37 -15.96 -8.19
CA ASN A 219 -27.46 -16.20 -7.09
C ASN A 219 -26.05 -15.73 -7.47
N PRO A 220 -25.76 -14.42 -7.37
CA PRO A 220 -24.49 -13.83 -7.80
C PRO A 220 -23.33 -14.07 -6.82
N GLU A 221 -23.53 -14.86 -5.77
CA GLU A 221 -22.47 -15.16 -4.81
C GLU A 221 -21.37 -16.03 -5.44
N PRO A 222 -20.08 -15.71 -5.22
CA PRO A 222 -18.99 -16.55 -5.71
C PRO A 222 -19.07 -17.98 -5.16
N GLN A 223 -18.90 -18.96 -6.04
CA GLN A 223 -18.85 -20.37 -5.62
C GLN A 223 -17.66 -20.61 -4.71
N THR A 224 -17.81 -21.51 -3.74
CA THR A 224 -16.80 -21.79 -2.72
C THR A 224 -15.43 -22.13 -3.32
N TRP A 225 -15.37 -22.90 -4.41
CA TRP A 225 -14.10 -23.23 -5.06
C TRP A 225 -13.41 -22.00 -5.67
N VAL A 226 -14.18 -21.01 -6.18
CA VAL A 226 -13.64 -19.74 -6.68
C VAL A 226 -13.00 -18.98 -5.54
N VAL A 227 -13.65 -18.94 -4.38
CA VAL A 227 -13.12 -18.30 -3.18
C VAL A 227 -11.80 -18.96 -2.77
N PHE A 228 -11.75 -20.29 -2.68
CA PHE A 228 -10.52 -21.02 -2.35
C PHE A 228 -9.40 -20.79 -3.38
N ALA A 229 -9.72 -20.84 -4.67
CA ALA A 229 -8.75 -20.67 -5.74
C ALA A 229 -8.12 -19.26 -5.71
N CYS A 230 -8.94 -18.21 -5.64
CA CYS A 230 -8.45 -16.83 -5.53
C CYS A 230 -7.67 -16.62 -4.23
N ALA A 231 -8.20 -17.08 -3.09
CA ALA A 231 -7.55 -16.90 -1.78
C ALA A 231 -6.14 -17.53 -1.73
N ILE A 232 -5.96 -18.74 -2.27
CA ILE A 232 -4.65 -19.38 -2.37
C ILE A 232 -3.74 -18.61 -3.34
N THR A 233 -4.29 -18.21 -4.48
CA THR A 233 -3.52 -17.61 -5.57
C THR A 233 -2.99 -16.22 -5.21
N ILE A 234 -3.82 -15.35 -4.64
CA ILE A 234 -3.39 -14.05 -4.14
C ILE A 234 -2.37 -14.20 -3.00
N ALA A 235 -2.53 -15.18 -2.11
CA ALA A 235 -1.59 -15.44 -1.02
C ALA A 235 -0.22 -15.90 -1.54
N LEU A 236 -0.19 -16.78 -2.55
CA LEU A 236 1.04 -17.21 -3.22
C LEU A 236 1.76 -16.04 -3.90
N GLY A 237 1.02 -15.20 -4.63
CA GLY A 237 1.55 -13.97 -5.21
C GLY A 237 2.14 -13.07 -4.13
N THR A 238 1.39 -12.86 -3.04
CA THR A 238 1.83 -12.03 -1.91
C THR A 238 3.13 -12.52 -1.29
N TYR A 239 3.26 -13.85 -1.13
CA TYR A 239 4.46 -14.44 -0.58
C TYR A 239 5.70 -14.24 -1.46
N MET A 240 5.53 -14.29 -2.79
CA MET A 240 6.60 -13.96 -3.73
C MET A 240 7.03 -12.49 -3.62
N GLY A 241 6.06 -11.63 -3.31
CA GLY A 241 6.23 -10.21 -3.03
C GLY A 241 6.48 -9.37 -4.28
N GLY A 242 6.71 -8.07 -4.09
CA GLY A 242 6.90 -7.13 -5.20
C GLY A 242 8.15 -6.29 -4.99
N TRP A 243 9.33 -6.92 -4.85
CA TRP A 243 10.54 -6.28 -4.33
C TRP A 243 10.92 -4.97 -5.03
N ARG A 244 10.68 -4.87 -6.35
CA ARG A 244 10.83 -3.62 -7.12
C ARG A 244 9.96 -2.50 -6.56
N ILE A 245 8.67 -2.76 -6.34
CA ILE A 245 7.67 -1.81 -5.84
C ILE A 245 7.88 -1.56 -4.34
N ILE A 246 8.17 -2.61 -3.55
CA ILE A 246 8.51 -2.50 -2.12
C ILE A 246 9.65 -1.50 -1.92
N ARG A 247 10.70 -1.58 -2.74
CA ARG A 247 11.82 -0.63 -2.68
C ARG A 247 11.40 0.78 -3.05
N THR A 248 10.57 0.95 -4.08
CA THR A 248 10.04 2.26 -4.47
C THR A 248 9.19 2.90 -3.37
N LEU A 249 8.25 2.17 -2.77
CA LEU A 249 7.40 2.69 -1.69
C LEU A 249 8.17 2.88 -0.39
N GLY A 250 9.05 1.94 -0.04
CA GLY A 250 9.80 1.96 1.23
C GLY A 250 10.88 3.05 1.28
N LYS A 251 11.51 3.39 0.16
CA LYS A 251 12.55 4.44 0.10
C LYS A 251 12.10 5.74 -0.58
N GLY A 252 11.01 5.73 -1.34
CA GLY A 252 10.76 6.75 -2.38
C GLY A 252 9.83 7.90 -2.03
N LEU A 253 8.94 7.76 -1.04
CA LEU A 253 7.87 8.76 -0.77
C LEU A 253 8.19 9.72 0.39
N THR A 254 8.49 9.19 1.57
CA THR A 254 8.82 9.96 2.78
C THR A 254 9.68 9.10 3.70
N GLU A 255 10.47 9.73 4.57
CA GLU A 255 11.09 9.01 5.68
C GLU A 255 10.01 8.63 6.70
N VAL A 256 9.69 7.35 6.78
CA VAL A 256 8.67 6.84 7.69
C VAL A 256 9.32 6.38 8.99
N LYS A 257 8.82 6.87 10.12
CA LYS A 257 9.10 6.32 11.46
C LYS A 257 7.95 5.43 11.92
N PRO A 258 8.14 4.51 12.89
CA PRO A 258 7.08 3.60 13.34
C PRO A 258 5.74 4.26 13.68
N ALA A 259 5.75 5.44 14.31
CA ALA A 259 4.51 6.18 14.60
C ALA A 259 3.78 6.69 13.35
N GLN A 260 4.52 7.11 12.31
CA GLN A 260 3.93 7.48 11.02
C GLN A 260 3.42 6.25 10.27
N GLY A 261 4.20 5.15 10.32
CA GLY A 261 3.80 3.88 9.72
C GLY A 261 2.50 3.36 10.33
N PHE A 262 2.42 3.33 11.67
CA PHE A 262 1.19 3.01 12.39
C PHE A 262 0.00 3.87 11.95
N SER A 263 0.15 5.19 11.91
CA SER A 263 -0.95 6.08 11.49
C SER A 263 -1.34 5.90 10.02
N ALA A 264 -0.38 5.69 9.13
CA ALA A 264 -0.62 5.47 7.71
C ALA A 264 -1.37 4.15 7.49
N GLU A 265 -0.89 3.07 8.08
CA GLU A 265 -1.44 1.73 7.93
C GLU A 265 -2.81 1.60 8.61
N ALA A 266 -3.00 2.20 9.79
CA ALA A 266 -4.32 2.27 10.43
C ALA A 266 -5.33 2.99 9.54
N SER A 267 -4.95 4.14 8.96
CA SER A 267 -5.80 4.84 8.02
C SER A 267 -6.08 4.01 6.77
N THR A 268 -5.07 3.35 6.22
CA THR A 268 -5.20 2.52 5.01
C THR A 268 -6.14 1.35 5.25
N ALA A 269 -5.93 0.59 6.32
CA ALA A 269 -6.76 -0.55 6.70
C ALA A 269 -8.22 -0.12 6.92
N SER A 270 -8.45 0.94 7.69
CA SER A 270 -9.81 1.44 7.96
C SER A 270 -10.51 1.89 6.68
N THR A 271 -9.82 2.60 5.78
CA THR A 271 -10.41 3.05 4.51
C THR A 271 -10.73 1.87 3.60
N ILE A 272 -9.84 0.87 3.49
CA ILE A 272 -10.08 -0.31 2.66
C ILE A 272 -11.23 -1.15 3.22
N LEU A 273 -11.25 -1.44 4.53
CA LEU A 273 -12.31 -2.23 5.16
C LEU A 273 -13.68 -1.54 5.05
N ALA A 274 -13.75 -0.23 5.33
CA ALA A 274 -14.99 0.53 5.18
C ALA A 274 -15.48 0.54 3.74
N SER A 275 -14.56 0.66 2.77
CA SER A 275 -14.89 0.59 1.35
C SER A 275 -15.38 -0.80 0.93
N SER A 276 -14.70 -1.86 1.37
CA SER A 276 -15.09 -3.24 1.08
C SER A 276 -16.47 -3.55 1.64
N ALA A 277 -16.80 -3.07 2.85
CA ALA A 277 -18.13 -3.23 3.44
C ALA A 277 -19.24 -2.52 2.65
N LEU A 278 -18.90 -1.49 1.88
CA LEU A 278 -19.83 -0.79 0.98
C LEU A 278 -19.83 -1.36 -0.45
N GLY A 279 -19.09 -2.46 -0.69
CA GLY A 279 -18.93 -3.07 -2.01
C GLY A 279 -18.11 -2.24 -3.00
N PHE A 280 -17.39 -1.21 -2.55
CA PHE A 280 -16.58 -0.37 -3.46
C PHE A 280 -15.25 -1.04 -3.80
N ALA A 281 -15.01 -1.23 -5.10
CA ALA A 281 -13.79 -1.85 -5.64
C ALA A 281 -12.62 -0.85 -5.70
N LEU A 282 -12.07 -0.57 -4.53
CA LEU A 282 -11.14 0.53 -4.34
C LEU A 282 -9.68 0.12 -4.64
N SER A 283 -8.86 1.12 -4.97
CA SER A 283 -7.42 0.92 -5.16
C SER A 283 -6.66 0.98 -3.84
N THR A 284 -6.19 -0.18 -3.38
CA THR A 284 -5.38 -0.27 -2.16
C THR A 284 -4.07 0.50 -2.31
N THR A 285 -3.43 0.47 -3.50
CA THR A 285 -2.20 1.22 -3.80
C THR A 285 -2.38 2.73 -3.66
N GLN A 286 -3.51 3.26 -4.15
CA GLN A 286 -3.78 4.70 -4.07
C GLN A 286 -4.05 5.14 -2.62
N VAL A 287 -4.84 4.36 -1.88
CA VAL A 287 -5.10 4.61 -0.45
C VAL A 287 -3.82 4.55 0.37
N ALA A 288 -3.04 3.48 0.23
CA ALA A 288 -1.79 3.28 0.95
C ALA A 288 -0.81 4.43 0.69
N SER A 289 -0.63 4.81 -0.58
CA SER A 289 0.23 5.92 -0.95
C SER A 289 -0.29 7.26 -0.41
N GLY A 290 -1.60 7.50 -0.47
CA GLY A 290 -2.25 8.68 0.10
C GLY A 290 -2.02 8.79 1.61
N SER A 291 -2.21 7.70 2.35
CA SER A 291 -1.93 7.62 3.79
C SER A 291 -0.44 7.80 4.11
N VAL A 292 0.48 7.26 3.31
CA VAL A 292 1.92 7.47 3.49
C VAL A 292 2.29 8.94 3.28
N ILE A 293 1.77 9.60 2.24
CA ILE A 293 1.99 11.04 2.02
C ILE A 293 1.39 11.85 3.17
N GLY A 294 0.16 11.55 3.58
CA GLY A 294 -0.53 12.22 4.67
C GLY A 294 0.20 12.11 6.01
N SER A 295 0.65 10.90 6.38
CA SER A 295 1.46 10.69 7.58
C SER A 295 2.82 11.37 7.50
N GLY A 296 3.40 11.49 6.30
CA GLY A 296 4.58 12.31 6.03
C GLY A 296 4.34 13.77 6.43
N LEU A 297 3.29 14.39 5.88
CA LEU A 297 2.92 15.78 6.14
C LEU A 297 2.51 16.05 7.60
N GLY A 298 1.97 15.04 8.29
CA GLY A 298 1.53 15.15 9.69
C GLY A 298 2.67 15.32 10.70
N ARG A 299 3.90 14.97 10.31
CA ARG A 299 5.09 15.10 11.17
C ARG A 299 5.87 16.39 10.86
N ARG A 300 6.06 17.22 11.89
CA ARG A 300 6.93 18.41 11.79
C ARG A 300 8.35 18.02 11.37
N GLY A 301 8.85 18.67 10.31
CA GLY A 301 10.19 18.44 9.77
C GLY A 301 10.35 17.16 8.94
N SER A 302 9.27 16.48 8.57
CA SER A 302 9.33 15.41 7.55
C SER A 302 9.42 16.02 6.16
N GLN A 303 10.16 15.38 5.26
CA GLN A 303 10.25 15.78 3.86
C GLN A 303 9.53 14.75 2.99
N VAL A 304 8.55 15.22 2.21
CA VAL A 304 7.87 14.41 1.19
C VAL A 304 8.55 14.64 -0.16
N ARG A 305 8.88 13.56 -0.85
CA ARG A 305 9.51 13.61 -2.17
C ARG A 305 8.45 13.83 -3.25
N TRP A 306 8.05 15.09 -3.46
CA TRP A 306 6.98 15.47 -4.40
C TRP A 306 7.21 15.01 -5.83
N ARG A 307 8.46 14.90 -6.29
CA ARG A 307 8.78 14.33 -7.62
C ARG A 307 8.34 12.87 -7.73
N THR A 308 8.55 12.07 -6.69
CA THR A 308 8.10 10.67 -6.66
C THR A 308 6.58 10.60 -6.59
N ALA A 309 5.96 11.41 -5.73
CA ALA A 309 4.50 11.47 -5.60
C ALA A 309 3.82 11.84 -6.94
N GLY A 310 4.34 12.84 -7.64
CA GLY A 310 3.86 13.23 -8.97
C GLY A 310 3.99 12.10 -10.00
N ARG A 311 5.13 11.38 -10.01
CA ARG A 311 5.31 10.22 -10.90
C ARG A 311 4.30 9.10 -10.62
N ILE A 312 4.00 8.85 -9.35
CA ILE A 312 3.00 7.85 -8.93
C ILE A 312 1.60 8.28 -9.39
N MET A 313 1.23 9.55 -9.19
CA MET A 313 -0.06 10.09 -9.61
C MET A 313 -0.26 10.01 -11.13
N VAL A 314 0.78 10.27 -11.93
CA VAL A 314 0.73 10.07 -13.39
C VAL A 314 0.48 8.60 -13.72
N GLY A 315 1.16 7.67 -13.02
CA GLY A 315 0.92 6.24 -13.17
C GLY A 315 -0.54 5.87 -12.90
N TRP A 316 -1.16 6.43 -11.85
CA TRP A 316 -2.56 6.20 -11.51
C TRP A 316 -3.53 6.64 -12.60
N ILE A 317 -3.37 7.86 -13.11
CA ILE A 317 -4.23 8.40 -14.16
C ILE A 317 -4.06 7.61 -15.46
N LEU A 318 -2.84 7.18 -15.77
CA LEU A 318 -2.53 6.44 -16.99
C LEU A 318 -2.99 4.97 -16.94
N THR A 319 -3.18 4.41 -15.75
CA THR A 319 -3.40 2.96 -15.60
C THR A 319 -4.68 2.48 -16.28
N LEU A 320 -5.81 3.14 -16.00
CA LEU A 320 -7.10 2.77 -16.61
C LEU A 320 -7.07 2.89 -18.15
N PRO A 321 -6.70 4.04 -18.75
CA PRO A 321 -6.70 4.16 -20.21
C PRO A 321 -5.64 3.29 -20.88
N ALA A 322 -4.47 3.09 -20.28
CA ALA A 322 -3.44 2.26 -20.90
C ALA A 322 -3.79 0.76 -20.85
N ALA A 323 -4.30 0.26 -19.72
CA ALA A 323 -4.79 -1.11 -19.65
C ALA A 323 -5.99 -1.32 -20.58
N GLY A 324 -6.88 -0.32 -20.68
CA GLY A 324 -8.00 -0.34 -21.62
C GLY A 324 -7.58 -0.31 -23.09
N ALA A 325 -6.54 0.43 -23.44
CA ALA A 325 -6.00 0.41 -24.81
C ALA A 325 -5.45 -0.98 -25.18
N VAL A 326 -4.76 -1.65 -24.26
CA VAL A 326 -4.27 -3.02 -24.49
C VAL A 326 -5.43 -4.02 -24.56
N GLY A 327 -6.40 -3.92 -23.65
CA GLY A 327 -7.60 -4.78 -23.67
C GLY A 327 -8.44 -4.59 -24.94
N ALA A 328 -8.59 -3.34 -25.41
CA ALA A 328 -9.23 -3.01 -26.67
C ALA A 328 -8.47 -3.61 -27.88
N ALA A 329 -7.14 -3.57 -27.88
CA ALA A 329 -6.33 -4.17 -28.94
C ALA A 329 -6.45 -5.70 -28.99
N ALA A 330 -6.46 -6.36 -27.83
CA ALA A 330 -6.72 -7.80 -27.73
C ALA A 330 -8.15 -8.13 -28.23
N ALA A 331 -9.15 -7.36 -27.80
CA ALA A 331 -10.54 -7.56 -28.25
C ALA A 331 -10.70 -7.36 -29.77
N LEU A 332 -9.96 -6.43 -30.39
CA LEU A 332 -9.94 -6.29 -31.85
C LEU A 332 -9.47 -7.57 -32.54
N ILE A 333 -8.44 -8.23 -32.01
CA ILE A 333 -7.90 -9.48 -32.58
C ILE A 333 -8.95 -10.58 -32.51
N VAL A 334 -9.61 -10.73 -31.36
CA VAL A 334 -10.71 -11.69 -31.15
C VAL A 334 -11.90 -11.42 -32.09
N VAL A 335 -12.34 -10.17 -32.21
CA VAL A 335 -13.50 -9.81 -33.03
C VAL A 335 -13.23 -10.05 -34.52
N TRP A 336 -12.01 -9.75 -34.99
CA TRP A 336 -11.63 -9.91 -36.40
C TRP A 336 -11.34 -11.36 -36.77
N LEU A 337 -10.81 -12.13 -35.82
CA LEU A 337 -10.43 -13.53 -36.00
C LEU A 337 -11.00 -14.31 -34.81
N PRO A 338 -12.18 -14.95 -34.91
CA PRO A 338 -12.87 -15.52 -33.74
C PRO A 338 -12.02 -16.53 -32.93
N VAL A 339 -11.98 -17.80 -33.34
CA VAL A 339 -11.23 -18.84 -32.63
C VAL A 339 -9.72 -18.59 -32.69
N TRP A 340 -9.23 -18.10 -33.83
CA TRP A 340 -7.81 -17.84 -34.04
C TRP A 340 -7.30 -16.66 -33.20
N GLY A 341 -8.14 -15.66 -32.96
CA GLY A 341 -7.79 -14.48 -32.19
C GLY A 341 -7.55 -14.81 -30.73
N VAL A 342 -8.37 -15.68 -30.13
CA VAL A 342 -8.12 -16.18 -28.76
C VAL A 342 -6.76 -16.87 -28.64
N ILE A 343 -6.40 -17.70 -29.63
CA ILE A 343 -5.11 -18.40 -29.65
C ILE A 343 -3.96 -17.40 -29.82
N ILE A 344 -4.09 -16.46 -30.75
CA ILE A 344 -3.10 -15.41 -31.01
C ILE A 344 -2.88 -14.57 -29.75
N ASP A 345 -3.95 -14.13 -29.10
CA ASP A 345 -3.92 -13.34 -27.88
C ASP A 345 -3.27 -14.10 -26.72
N ALA A 346 -3.64 -15.37 -26.53
CA ALA A 346 -3.03 -16.21 -25.50
C ALA A 346 -1.53 -16.38 -25.72
N VAL A 347 -1.10 -16.65 -26.96
CA VAL A 347 0.33 -16.76 -27.31
C VAL A 347 1.04 -15.44 -27.11
N LEU A 348 0.46 -14.33 -27.59
CA LEU A 348 1.03 -12.99 -27.46
C LEU A 348 1.18 -12.58 -26.00
N ALA A 349 0.16 -12.84 -25.17
CA ALA A 349 0.21 -12.59 -23.73
C ALA A 349 1.35 -13.36 -23.07
N VAL A 350 1.50 -14.66 -23.37
CA VAL A 350 2.61 -15.47 -22.85
C VAL A 350 3.96 -14.91 -23.29
N VAL A 351 4.12 -14.55 -24.57
CA VAL A 351 5.37 -13.96 -25.09
C VAL A 351 5.70 -12.64 -24.39
N ILE A 352 4.72 -11.75 -24.22
CA ILE A 352 4.89 -10.46 -23.53
C ILE A 352 5.27 -10.68 -22.06
N ILE A 353 4.56 -11.56 -21.35
CA ILE A 353 4.83 -11.86 -19.94
C ILE A 353 6.24 -12.44 -19.78
N LEU A 354 6.62 -13.42 -20.61
CA LEU A 354 7.95 -14.02 -20.59
C LEU A 354 9.03 -12.99 -20.93
N PHE A 355 8.80 -12.13 -21.92
CA PHE A 355 9.72 -11.05 -22.26
C PHE A 355 9.93 -10.09 -21.09
N LEU A 356 8.85 -9.61 -20.46
CA LEU A 356 8.91 -8.72 -19.30
C LEU A 356 9.61 -9.39 -18.12
N PHE A 357 9.32 -10.67 -17.87
CA PHE A 357 9.97 -11.45 -16.83
C PHE A 357 11.46 -11.65 -17.10
N MET A 358 11.86 -12.05 -18.31
CA MET A 358 13.27 -12.18 -18.70
C MET A 358 14.01 -10.84 -18.59
N ARG A 359 13.37 -9.73 -19.02
CA ARG A 359 13.94 -8.39 -18.87
C ARG A 359 14.15 -8.02 -17.41
N SER A 360 13.24 -8.45 -16.53
CA SER A 360 13.33 -8.21 -15.08
C SER A 360 14.51 -8.92 -14.43
N ARG A 361 14.99 -10.05 -14.98
CA ARG A 361 16.13 -10.80 -14.43
C ARG A 361 17.47 -10.08 -14.64
N ARG A 362 17.58 -9.17 -15.61
CA ARG A 362 18.82 -8.40 -15.85
C ARG A 362 19.18 -7.47 -14.69
N ASP A 363 18.18 -6.93 -14.02
CA ASP A 363 18.33 -5.95 -12.94
C ASP A 363 17.65 -6.47 -11.66
N GLU A 364 17.99 -7.69 -11.25
CA GLU A 364 17.23 -8.45 -10.25
C GLU A 364 17.16 -7.74 -8.89
N VAL A 365 15.94 -7.73 -8.33
CA VAL A 365 15.63 -7.10 -7.05
C VAL A 365 15.04 -8.16 -6.15
N THR A 366 15.77 -8.48 -5.09
CA THR A 366 15.41 -9.54 -4.15
C THR A 366 15.26 -8.98 -2.75
N ALA A 367 14.75 -9.79 -1.82
CA ALA A 367 14.65 -9.43 -0.41
C ALA A 367 16.00 -8.98 0.21
N SER A 368 17.13 -9.45 -0.34
CA SER A 368 18.47 -9.12 0.15
C SER A 368 18.96 -7.72 -0.26
N ASN A 369 18.59 -7.26 -1.45
CA ASN A 369 19.09 -6.00 -2.02
C ASN A 369 18.03 -4.89 -2.06
N ALA A 370 16.74 -5.21 -1.91
CA ALA A 370 15.65 -4.24 -1.95
C ALA A 370 15.83 -3.16 -0.86
N MET A 371 16.37 -3.55 0.29
CA MET A 371 16.43 -2.73 1.50
C MET A 371 17.80 -2.77 2.20
N SER A 372 18.90 -3.09 1.48
CA SER A 372 20.24 -3.31 2.06
C SER A 372 20.73 -2.18 2.98
N GLU A 373 20.57 -0.91 2.59
CA GLU A 373 20.92 0.25 3.44
C GLU A 373 19.98 0.45 4.64
N VAL A 374 18.75 -0.05 4.57
CA VAL A 374 17.71 0.11 5.61
C VAL A 374 17.81 -1.00 6.66
N ALA A 375 18.27 -2.20 6.27
CA ALA A 375 18.62 -3.26 7.20
C ALA A 375 19.74 -2.81 8.17
N ASP A 376 20.66 -1.97 7.70
CA ASP A 376 21.71 -1.37 8.53
C ASP A 376 21.19 -0.19 9.37
N SER A 377 20.23 0.61 8.89
CA SER A 377 19.62 1.65 9.71
C SER A 377 18.71 1.09 10.82
N GLY A 378 18.06 -0.06 10.59
CA GLY A 378 17.35 -0.83 11.62
C GLY A 378 18.27 -1.38 12.73
N ARG A 379 19.54 -1.63 12.41
CA ARG A 379 20.61 -1.91 13.40
C ARG A 379 21.21 -0.63 14.01
N ALA A 380 21.14 0.49 13.30
CA ALA A 380 21.66 1.79 13.72
C ALA A 380 20.78 2.50 14.76
N VAL A 381 19.54 2.05 14.99
CA VAL A 381 18.78 2.46 16.19
C VAL A 381 19.28 1.69 17.41
N LYS A 382 20.58 1.81 17.71
CA LYS A 382 21.04 1.71 19.09
C LYS A 382 20.70 3.04 19.74
N VAL A 383 19.59 3.06 20.48
CA VAL A 383 19.22 4.17 21.34
C VAL A 383 20.41 4.45 22.27
N LYS A 384 21.13 5.56 22.03
CA LYS A 384 22.13 6.01 23.00
C LYS A 384 21.37 6.33 24.28
N ARG A 385 21.68 5.59 25.34
CA ARG A 385 21.05 5.72 26.66
C ARG A 385 21.11 7.15 27.22
N ASN A 386 22.06 7.97 26.73
CA ASN A 386 22.19 9.40 27.00
C ASN A 386 22.36 10.22 25.70
N PRO A 387 21.32 10.91 25.20
CA PRO A 387 21.46 11.88 24.12
C PRO A 387 22.15 13.18 24.59
N PRO A 388 22.84 13.94 23.70
CA PRO A 388 23.51 15.18 24.08
C PRO A 388 22.49 16.29 24.44
N PRO A 389 22.82 17.19 25.38
CA PRO A 389 21.88 18.18 25.90
C PRO A 389 21.46 19.21 24.85
N THR A 390 20.15 19.50 24.84
CA THR A 390 19.52 20.46 23.92
C THR A 390 20.00 21.90 24.17
N ARG A 391 19.80 22.82 23.21
CA ARG A 391 20.20 24.24 23.35
C ARG A 391 19.60 24.89 24.59
N ARG A 392 18.36 24.55 24.96
CA ARG A 392 17.69 25.09 26.16
C ARG A 392 18.23 24.48 27.44
N GLN A 393 18.55 23.18 27.47
CA GLN A 393 19.22 22.55 28.61
C GLN A 393 20.62 23.11 28.83
N ARG A 394 21.36 23.42 27.75
CA ARG A 394 22.63 24.13 27.84
C ARG A 394 22.46 25.56 28.36
N ALA A 395 21.34 26.22 28.08
CA ALA A 395 21.04 27.54 28.64
C ALA A 395 20.71 27.45 30.13
N LEU A 396 19.84 26.51 30.53
CA LEU A 396 19.47 26.28 31.94
C LEU A 396 20.67 25.86 32.79
N ALA A 397 21.51 24.95 32.29
CA ALA A 397 22.73 24.53 32.98
C ALA A 397 23.75 25.69 33.13
N ARG A 398 23.80 26.62 32.17
CA ARG A 398 24.61 27.83 32.30
C ARG A 398 24.05 28.78 33.36
N ASP A 399 22.74 28.94 33.43
CA ASP A 399 22.10 29.79 34.44
C ASP A 399 22.23 29.19 35.85
N GLU A 400 22.13 27.87 35.98
CA GLU A 400 22.36 27.16 37.23
C GLU A 400 23.82 27.27 37.68
N ALA A 401 24.78 27.06 36.76
CA ALA A 401 26.20 27.26 37.04
C ALA A 401 26.51 28.71 37.44
N ARG A 402 25.84 29.70 36.84
CA ARG A 402 25.95 31.12 37.24
C ARG A 402 25.43 31.38 38.65
N ARG A 403 24.31 30.75 39.03
CA ARG A 403 23.75 30.88 40.39
C ARG A 403 24.67 30.26 41.43
N VAL A 404 25.20 29.06 41.17
CA VAL A 404 26.15 28.40 42.09
C VAL A 404 27.42 29.24 42.25
N ALA A 405 27.99 29.75 41.16
CA ALA A 405 29.16 30.63 41.22
C ALA A 405 28.90 31.93 42.00
N ALA A 406 27.69 32.50 41.90
CA ALA A 406 27.32 33.69 42.66
C ALA A 406 27.24 33.40 44.18
N VAL A 407 26.69 32.24 44.57
CA VAL A 407 26.61 31.81 45.98
C VAL A 407 28.01 31.55 46.54
N GLU A 408 28.88 30.86 45.80
CA GLU A 408 30.27 30.63 46.22
C GLU A 408 31.08 31.93 46.35
N ALA A 409 30.87 32.89 45.45
CA ALA A 409 31.51 34.19 45.53
C ALA A 409 31.04 35.00 46.76
N ALA A 410 29.74 34.91 47.09
CA ALA A 410 29.18 35.53 48.28
C ALA A 410 29.74 34.89 49.56
N ALA A 411 29.84 33.55 49.60
CA ALA A 411 30.42 32.81 50.72
C ALA A 411 31.91 33.16 50.93
N LYS A 412 32.70 33.25 49.84
CA LYS A 412 34.10 33.69 49.91
C LYS A 412 34.25 35.13 50.40
N LYS A 413 33.34 36.03 49.99
CA LYS A 413 33.31 37.41 50.52
C LYS A 413 32.98 37.45 52.01
N ALA A 414 32.00 36.66 52.46
CA ALA A 414 31.63 36.56 53.87
C ALA A 414 32.77 35.99 54.73
N ALA A 415 33.45 34.94 54.27
CA ALA A 415 34.61 34.37 54.96
C ALA A 415 35.78 35.37 55.05
N LYS A 416 36.02 36.15 54.00
CA LYS A 416 37.04 37.22 54.00
C LYS A 416 36.68 38.40 54.90
N ALA A 417 35.40 38.66 55.13
CA ALA A 417 34.92 39.66 56.07
C ALA A 417 35.07 39.19 57.53
N ALA A 418 34.77 37.91 57.82
CA ALA A 418 34.95 37.30 59.13
C ALA A 418 36.45 37.21 59.53
N GLY A 419 37.33 36.84 58.61
CA GLY A 419 38.78 36.85 58.84
C GLY A 419 39.38 38.24 59.05
N ARG A 420 38.66 39.32 58.69
CA ARG A 420 39.06 40.71 59.00
C ARG A 420 38.56 41.20 60.36
N SER A 421 37.53 40.59 60.95
CA SER A 421 37.07 40.95 62.31
C SER A 421 37.89 40.27 63.41
N GLU A 422 38.53 39.14 63.13
CA GLU A 422 39.40 38.42 64.08
C GLU A 422 40.79 39.06 64.26
N ASN A 423 41.21 39.94 63.36
CA ASN A 423 42.54 40.58 63.37
C ASN A 423 42.54 42.03 63.90
N ARG A 424 41.53 42.43 64.68
CA ARG A 424 41.59 43.71 65.43
C ARG A 424 42.38 43.48 66.73
N PRO A 425 43.54 44.14 66.94
CA PRO A 425 44.27 44.02 68.20
C PRO A 425 43.43 44.61 69.34
N LYS A 426 43.32 43.87 70.45
CA LYS A 426 42.83 44.39 71.73
C LYS A 426 43.92 45.29 72.34
N ASP A 427 43.94 46.56 71.93
CA ASP A 427 44.69 47.59 72.64
C ASP A 427 43.71 48.49 73.40
N GLY A 428 43.92 48.61 74.71
CA GLY A 428 43.36 49.69 75.51
C GLY A 428 42.88 49.30 76.91
N GLY A 429 43.81 49.18 77.85
CA GLY A 429 43.57 49.50 79.26
C GLY A 429 44.91 49.89 79.91
N PRO A 430 44.95 50.57 81.07
CA PRO A 430 43.96 51.44 81.73
C PRO A 430 44.53 52.88 81.94
N ARG A 431 43.71 53.80 82.46
CA ARG A 431 44.18 54.96 83.23
C ARG A 431 43.49 54.95 84.57
#